data_AF-A0A0N0E227-F1
#
_entry.id   AF-A0A0N0E227-F1
#
_cell.length_a   1.000
_cell.length_b   1.000
_cell.length_c   1.000
_cell.angle_alpha   90.00
_cell.angle_beta   90.00
_cell.angle_gamma   90.00
#
_symmetry.space_group_name_H-M   'P 1'
#
loop_
_entity.id
_entity.type
_entity.pdbx_description
1 polymer ?
#
loop_
_entity_poly.entity_id
_entity_poly.type
_entity_poly.pdbx_seq_one_letter_code
_entity_poly.pdbx_strand_id
1 'polypeptide(L)'
;MQLLGVALSCAALSGLLSFAAYAAGTEPSATVIVEISNESPQPLELLGTGLDLKGAPVSNFSIASGERRELRLEGPRAWFIYGSGPRKCRFVAQHSLKQRFTDSEHTSYLPTWSRQAESIGEHAASCKARLSKTLKVPPYSYSVKFSMG
;
A
#
# COMPACT_ATOMS: atom_id res chain seq x y z
N MET A 1 69.91 -26.99 13.70
CA MET A 1 68.74 -27.01 14.60
C MET A 1 67.61 -26.25 13.93
N GLN A 2 66.50 -26.96 13.71
CA GLN A 2 65.25 -26.47 13.14
C GLN A 2 64.63 -25.37 14.01
N LEU A 3 63.95 -24.41 13.39
CA LEU A 3 62.64 -23.90 13.84
C LEU A 3 62.03 -23.07 12.69
N LEU A 4 61.51 -23.83 11.73
CA LEU A 4 60.48 -23.40 10.79
C LEU A 4 59.16 -23.27 11.58
N GLY A 5 58.43 -22.18 11.32
CA GLY A 5 57.02 -22.07 11.67
C GLY A 5 56.75 -21.63 13.10
N VAL A 6 56.11 -20.47 13.24
CA VAL A 6 54.80 -20.33 13.88
C VAL A 6 54.36 -18.87 13.66
N ALA A 7 53.19 -18.75 13.03
CA ALA A 7 52.27 -17.63 13.15
C ALA A 7 52.63 -16.29 12.46
N LEU A 8 52.73 -16.32 11.13
CA LEU A 8 51.95 -15.37 10.32
C LEU A 8 50.45 -15.59 10.64
N SER A 9 49.95 -15.05 11.75
CA SER A 9 48.52 -15.16 12.09
C SER A 9 48.04 -14.12 13.11
N CYS A 10 48.56 -12.89 13.04
CA CYS A 10 48.02 -11.75 13.80
C CYS A 10 47.33 -10.70 12.90
N ALA A 11 47.15 -10.97 11.61
CA ALA A 11 46.50 -10.04 10.68
C ALA A 11 45.11 -10.50 10.20
N ALA A 12 44.57 -11.61 10.71
CA ALA A 12 43.38 -12.26 10.15
C ALA A 12 42.14 -12.33 11.07
N LEU A 13 42.17 -11.74 12.28
CA LEU A 13 41.12 -12.02 13.28
C LEU A 13 40.68 -10.84 14.16
N SER A 14 40.89 -9.60 13.71
CA SER A 14 40.44 -8.42 14.46
C SER A 14 39.52 -7.54 13.61
N GLY A 15 38.24 -7.51 13.98
CA GLY A 15 37.25 -6.57 13.47
C GLY A 15 36.44 -7.12 12.29
N LEU A 16 35.73 -8.23 12.45
CA LEU A 16 34.37 -8.22 13.00
C LEU A 16 33.54 -7.04 12.45
N LEU A 17 32.65 -7.38 11.53
CA LEU A 17 31.29 -6.84 11.46
C LEU A 17 31.17 -5.37 11.04
N SER A 18 31.58 -5.04 9.81
CA SER A 18 30.82 -4.05 9.05
C SER A 18 29.48 -4.66 8.63
N PHE A 19 28.59 -4.86 9.62
CA PHE A 19 27.18 -4.74 9.35
C PHE A 19 27.00 -3.31 8.87
N ALA A 20 26.97 -3.11 7.55
CA ALA A 20 26.13 -2.06 7.02
C ALA A 20 24.72 -2.43 7.48
N ALA A 21 24.37 -1.94 8.66
CA ALA A 21 23.01 -1.76 9.06
C ALA A 21 22.41 -0.92 7.94
N TYR A 22 21.85 -1.58 6.93
CA TYR A 22 20.66 -1.06 6.30
C TYR A 22 19.67 -0.94 7.46
N ALA A 23 19.75 0.20 8.15
CA ALA A 23 18.57 0.80 8.68
C ALA A 23 17.65 0.89 7.47
N ALA A 24 16.84 -0.15 7.28
CA ALA A 24 15.53 0.02 6.72
C ALA A 24 14.88 1.04 7.64
N GLY A 25 15.18 2.33 7.40
CA GLY A 25 14.45 3.42 7.99
C GLY A 25 13.02 3.05 7.69
N THR A 26 12.25 2.79 8.74
CA THR A 26 10.84 2.47 8.63
C THR A 26 10.26 3.64 7.85
N GLU A 27 10.08 3.49 6.53
CA GLU A 27 9.50 4.54 5.73
C GLU A 27 8.18 4.87 6.42
N PRO A 28 7.85 6.16 6.64
CA PRO A 28 6.66 6.49 7.38
C PRO A 28 5.47 5.87 6.66
N SER A 29 4.90 4.83 7.25
CA SER A 29 3.80 4.10 6.62
C SER A 29 2.54 4.96 6.75
N ALA A 30 1.86 5.24 5.63
CA ALA A 30 0.52 5.82 5.71
C ALA A 30 -0.52 4.70 5.74
N THR A 31 -1.51 4.88 6.61
CA THR A 31 -2.70 4.04 6.65
C THR A 31 -3.71 4.53 5.61
N VAL A 32 -4.17 3.62 4.75
CA VAL A 32 -5.22 3.90 3.77
C VAL A 32 -6.53 3.32 4.27
N ILE A 33 -7.56 4.14 4.35
CA ILE A 33 -8.93 3.69 4.61
C ILE A 33 -9.69 3.71 3.28
N VAL A 34 -10.03 2.54 2.75
CA VAL A 34 -10.79 2.42 1.51
C VAL A 34 -12.24 2.11 1.85
N GLU A 35 -13.17 2.97 1.44
CA GLU A 35 -14.61 2.68 1.45
C GLU A 35 -15.00 2.26 0.03
N ILE A 36 -15.56 1.07 -0.15
CA ILE A 36 -16.15 0.67 -1.42
C ILE A 36 -17.67 0.65 -1.26
N SER A 37 -18.35 1.34 -2.17
CA SER A 37 -19.81 1.46 -2.21
C SER A 37 -20.34 0.82 -3.48
N ASN A 38 -21.25 -0.14 -3.35
CA ASN A 38 -21.94 -0.71 -4.49
C ASN A 38 -23.19 0.12 -4.81
N GLU A 39 -23.14 0.90 -5.89
CA GLU A 39 -24.29 1.66 -6.42
C GLU A 39 -25.02 0.89 -7.53
N SER A 40 -24.54 -0.31 -7.89
CA SER A 40 -25.11 -1.16 -8.92
C SER A 40 -26.21 -2.08 -8.35
N PRO A 41 -27.19 -2.51 -9.16
CA PRO A 41 -28.28 -3.36 -8.68
C PRO A 41 -27.85 -4.80 -8.37
N GLN A 42 -26.70 -5.25 -8.86
CA GLN A 42 -26.16 -6.59 -8.63
C GLN A 42 -25.05 -6.57 -7.57
N PRO A 43 -24.75 -7.71 -6.90
CA PRO A 43 -23.57 -7.80 -6.06
C PRO A 43 -22.29 -7.57 -6.88
N LEU A 44 -21.31 -6.94 -6.26
CA LEU A 44 -19.96 -6.80 -6.81
C LEU A 44 -19.08 -7.91 -6.27
N GLU A 45 -18.35 -8.57 -7.16
CA GLU A 45 -17.34 -9.57 -6.82
C GLU A 45 -15.94 -8.96 -6.91
N LEU A 46 -15.07 -9.33 -5.97
CA LEU A 46 -13.66 -8.97 -6.03
C LEU A 46 -12.94 -9.91 -7.00
N LEU A 47 -12.52 -9.36 -8.14
CA LEU A 47 -11.86 -10.11 -9.22
C LEU A 47 -10.33 -10.05 -9.13
N GLY A 48 -9.78 -9.10 -8.37
CA GLY A 48 -8.35 -8.97 -8.16
C GLY A 48 -7.98 -7.84 -7.22
N THR A 49 -6.86 -7.98 -6.52
CA THR A 49 -6.29 -6.96 -5.63
C THR A 49 -4.77 -7.13 -5.53
N GLY A 50 -4.06 -6.05 -5.22
CA GLY A 50 -2.62 -6.09 -4.97
C GLY A 50 -2.24 -5.49 -3.62
N LEU A 51 -3.07 -5.75 -2.61
CA LEU A 51 -2.86 -5.33 -1.23
C LEU A 51 -2.58 -6.51 -0.32
N ASP A 52 -1.85 -6.24 0.76
CA ASP A 52 -1.90 -7.09 1.94
C ASP A 52 -3.29 -6.97 2.59
N LEU A 53 -4.14 -7.97 2.35
CA LEU A 53 -5.48 -8.07 2.92
C LEU A 53 -5.45 -8.43 4.42
N LYS A 54 -4.27 -8.46 5.06
CA LYS A 54 -4.04 -8.86 6.46
C LYS A 54 -4.70 -10.20 6.79
N GLY A 55 -4.62 -11.16 5.86
CA GLY A 55 -5.17 -12.50 6.02
C GLY A 55 -6.68 -12.64 5.76
N ALA A 56 -7.40 -11.60 5.32
CA ALA A 56 -8.80 -11.72 4.94
C ALA A 56 -8.94 -12.50 3.61
N PRO A 57 -9.75 -13.57 3.55
CA PRO A 57 -9.92 -14.34 2.31
C PRO A 57 -10.70 -13.53 1.26
N VAL A 58 -10.26 -13.60 0.00
CA VAL A 58 -10.81 -12.86 -1.15
C VAL A 58 -12.33 -13.06 -1.33
N SER A 59 -12.85 -14.23 -0.95
CA SER A 59 -14.29 -14.56 -0.96
C SER A 59 -15.12 -13.69 -0.02
N ASN A 60 -14.53 -13.09 1.02
CA ASN A 60 -15.24 -12.21 1.97
C ASN A 60 -15.42 -10.78 1.44
N PHE A 61 -15.07 -10.51 0.18
CA PHE A 61 -15.11 -9.17 -0.41
C PHE A 61 -16.26 -8.96 -1.39
N SER A 62 -17.22 -9.89 -1.50
CA SER A 62 -18.46 -9.60 -2.24
C SER A 62 -19.24 -8.49 -1.54
N ILE A 63 -19.66 -7.47 -2.29
CA ILE A 63 -20.40 -6.30 -1.76
C ILE A 63 -21.82 -6.34 -2.32
N ALA A 64 -22.80 -6.53 -1.45
CA ALA A 64 -24.20 -6.57 -1.85
C ALA A 64 -24.66 -5.23 -2.45
N SER A 65 -25.76 -5.24 -3.19
CA SER A 65 -26.36 -4.01 -3.75
C SER A 65 -26.69 -3.01 -2.64
N GLY A 66 -26.27 -1.76 -2.79
CA GLY A 66 -26.45 -0.70 -1.79
C GLY A 66 -25.53 -0.80 -0.57
N GLU A 67 -24.72 -1.86 -0.45
CA GLU A 67 -23.81 -2.04 0.67
C GLU A 67 -22.57 -1.14 0.54
N ARG A 68 -22.02 -0.76 1.70
CA ARG A 68 -20.73 -0.09 1.84
C ARG A 68 -19.82 -0.93 2.71
N ARG A 69 -18.57 -1.07 2.31
CA ARG A 69 -17.55 -1.76 3.07
C ARG A 69 -16.32 -0.88 3.27
N GLU A 70 -15.88 -0.75 4.52
CA GLU A 70 -14.63 -0.07 4.89
C GLU A 70 -13.51 -1.12 5.02
N LEU A 71 -12.36 -0.81 4.42
CA LEU A 71 -11.14 -1.59 4.50
C LEU A 71 -10.02 -0.70 5.02
N ARG A 72 -9.28 -1.18 6.02
CA ARG A 72 -8.09 -0.50 6.53
C ARG A 72 -6.86 -1.23 6.06
N LEU A 73 -6.01 -0.50 5.36
CA LEU A 73 -4.86 -1.04 4.64
C LEU A 73 -3.63 -0.25 5.03
N GLU A 74 -2.49 -0.92 4.96
CA GLU A 74 -1.19 -0.31 5.19
C GLU A 74 -0.37 -0.44 3.91
N GLY A 75 0.34 0.63 3.56
CA GLY A 75 1.26 0.64 2.43
C GLY A 75 0.95 1.71 1.38
N PRO A 76 1.94 1.98 0.50
CA PRO A 76 1.94 3.10 -0.43
C PRO A 76 0.88 3.01 -1.52
N ARG A 77 0.36 1.81 -1.81
CA ARG A 77 -0.54 1.60 -2.95
C ARG A 77 -1.52 0.46 -2.69
N ALA A 78 -2.74 0.71 -3.15
CA ALA A 78 -3.90 -0.15 -3.12
C ALA A 78 -4.49 -0.23 -4.53
N TRP A 79 -4.85 -1.41 -5.00
CA TRP A 79 -5.71 -1.52 -6.17
C TRP A 79 -6.68 -2.67 -6.04
N PHE A 80 -7.85 -2.51 -6.66
CA PHE A 80 -8.94 -3.47 -6.65
C PHE A 80 -9.55 -3.56 -8.05
N ILE A 81 -10.05 -4.73 -8.39
CA ILE A 81 -10.93 -4.92 -9.53
C ILE A 81 -12.23 -5.49 -8.99
N TYR A 82 -13.30 -4.72 -9.12
CA TYR A 82 -14.65 -5.18 -8.80
C TYR A 82 -15.45 -5.36 -10.08
N GLY A 83 -16.33 -6.36 -10.12
CA GLY A 83 -17.17 -6.58 -11.28
C GLY A 83 -18.51 -7.21 -10.95
N SER A 84 -19.42 -7.08 -11.91
CA SER A 84 -20.71 -7.76 -11.93
C SER A 84 -21.01 -8.18 -13.38
N GLY A 85 -20.87 -9.48 -13.65
CA GLY A 85 -20.95 -10.03 -15.01
C GLY A 85 -19.98 -9.35 -15.98
N PRO A 86 -20.46 -8.78 -17.10
CA PRO A 86 -19.60 -8.15 -18.11
C PRO A 86 -19.09 -6.76 -17.71
N ARG A 87 -19.62 -6.15 -16.63
CA ARG A 87 -19.23 -4.83 -16.14
C ARG A 87 -18.13 -4.95 -15.10
N LYS A 88 -17.03 -4.23 -15.27
CA LYS A 88 -15.86 -4.28 -14.37
C LYS A 88 -15.27 -2.88 -14.17
N CYS A 89 -14.86 -2.58 -12.94
CA CYS A 89 -14.18 -1.36 -12.56
C CYS A 89 -12.83 -1.68 -11.91
N ARG A 90 -11.76 -1.04 -12.39
CA ARG A 90 -10.47 -0.99 -11.74
C ARG A 90 -10.38 0.26 -10.87
N PHE A 91 -10.05 0.06 -9.61
CA PHE A 91 -9.82 1.13 -8.64
C PHE A 91 -8.37 1.13 -8.18
N VAL A 92 -7.77 2.30 -8.07
CA VAL A 92 -6.41 2.47 -7.54
C VAL A 92 -6.45 3.60 -6.53
N ALA A 93 -5.85 3.37 -5.37
CA ALA A 93 -5.52 4.40 -4.39
C ALA A 93 -4.03 4.31 -4.12
N GLN A 94 -3.33 5.43 -4.16
CA GLN A 94 -1.89 5.46 -3.90
C GLN A 94 -1.55 6.69 -3.08
N HIS A 95 -0.52 6.57 -2.28
CA HIS A 95 0.13 7.69 -1.64
C HIS A 95 1.63 7.64 -1.88
N SER A 96 2.26 8.80 -1.76
CA SER A 96 3.70 8.92 -1.68
C SER A 96 4.06 10.03 -0.72
N LEU A 97 5.17 9.86 -0.03
CA LEU A 97 5.72 10.88 0.86
C LEU A 97 6.83 11.61 0.12
N LYS A 98 6.65 12.90 -0.12
CA LYS A 98 7.70 13.76 -0.68
C LYS A 98 8.45 14.40 0.46
N GLN A 99 9.75 14.13 0.57
CA GLN A 99 10.61 14.81 1.52
C GLN A 99 10.63 16.31 1.22
N ARG A 100 10.32 17.12 2.23
CA ARG A 100 10.18 18.57 2.10
C ARG A 100 11.42 19.29 2.58
N PHE A 101 11.93 18.88 3.74
CA PHE A 101 13.14 19.40 4.34
C PHE A 101 13.85 18.29 5.12
N THR A 102 15.18 18.38 5.14
CA THR A 102 16.04 17.57 5.99
C THR A 102 17.06 18.50 6.60
N ASP A 103 16.99 18.65 7.91
CA ASP A 103 18.10 19.18 8.71
C ASP A 103 18.74 18.05 9.52
N SER A 104 19.76 18.36 10.31
CA SER A 104 20.52 17.38 11.09
C SER A 104 19.69 16.63 12.14
N GLU A 105 18.49 17.08 12.46
CA GLU A 105 17.64 16.51 13.53
C GLU A 105 16.23 16.14 13.08
N HIS A 106 15.70 16.73 12.00
CA HIS A 106 14.33 16.61 11.56
C HIS A 106 14.23 16.32 10.06
N THR A 107 13.48 15.26 9.74
CA THR A 107 13.00 15.01 8.38
C THR A 107 11.51 15.29 8.32
N SER A 108 11.11 16.21 7.44
CA SER A 108 9.69 16.53 7.20
C SER A 108 9.23 15.95 5.88
N TYR A 109 8.08 15.27 5.88
CA TYR A 109 7.46 14.74 4.67
C TYR A 109 6.11 15.41 4.39
N LEU A 110 5.86 15.65 3.10
CA LEU A 110 4.57 16.06 2.57
C LEU A 110 3.91 14.86 1.87
N PRO A 111 2.80 14.32 2.41
CA PRO A 111 2.07 13.26 1.75
C PRO A 111 1.32 13.79 0.52
N THR A 112 1.32 12.99 -0.54
CA THR A 112 0.47 13.19 -1.72
C THR A 112 -0.36 11.94 -1.96
N TRP A 113 -1.63 12.11 -2.32
CA TRP A 113 -2.57 11.01 -2.53
C TRP A 113 -3.13 11.06 -3.95
N SER A 114 -3.15 9.92 -4.62
CA SER A 114 -3.78 9.75 -5.92
C SER A 114 -4.84 8.64 -5.86
N ARG A 115 -5.78 8.75 -6.78
CA ARG A 115 -6.96 7.89 -6.87
C ARG A 115 -7.38 7.79 -8.33
N GLN A 116 -7.76 6.61 -8.76
CA GLN A 116 -8.20 6.32 -10.11
C GLN A 116 -9.36 5.33 -10.07
N ALA A 117 -10.31 5.51 -10.98
CA ALA A 117 -11.40 4.58 -11.27
C ALA A 117 -11.54 4.47 -12.78
N GLU A 118 -11.56 3.26 -13.30
CA GLU A 118 -11.59 3.00 -14.74
C GLU A 118 -12.54 1.83 -15.05
N SER A 119 -13.37 1.97 -16.07
CA SER A 119 -14.19 0.86 -16.56
C SER A 119 -13.34 -0.01 -17.49
N ILE A 120 -13.20 -1.28 -17.14
CA ILE A 120 -12.34 -2.25 -17.85
C ILE A 120 -13.12 -3.49 -18.31
N GLY A 121 -14.45 -3.48 -18.16
CA GLY A 121 -15.32 -4.56 -18.56
C GLY A 121 -15.65 -4.53 -20.05
N GLU A 122 -16.26 -5.60 -20.55
CA GLU A 122 -16.82 -5.65 -21.90
C GLU A 122 -17.94 -4.62 -22.07
N HIS A 123 -18.73 -4.43 -21.00
CA HIS A 123 -19.74 -3.38 -20.93
C HIS A 123 -19.27 -2.24 -20.03
N ALA A 124 -19.59 -1.02 -20.47
CA ALA A 124 -19.31 0.20 -19.72
C ALA A 124 -19.99 0.16 -18.34
N ALA A 125 -19.26 0.62 -17.33
CA ALA A 125 -19.72 0.79 -15.96
C ALA A 125 -19.38 2.19 -15.46
N SER A 126 -20.22 2.76 -14.60
CA SER A 126 -19.92 4.04 -13.97
C SER A 126 -18.97 3.82 -12.78
N CYS A 127 -17.66 3.95 -13.02
CA CYS A 127 -16.64 3.82 -11.98
C CYS A 127 -16.23 5.20 -11.43
N LYS A 128 -16.31 5.41 -10.11
CA LYS A 128 -15.95 6.67 -9.45
C LYS A 128 -14.95 6.43 -8.31
N ALA A 129 -14.01 7.36 -8.15
CA ALA A 129 -13.08 7.41 -7.02
C ALA A 129 -13.03 8.82 -6.43
N ARG A 130 -13.24 8.95 -5.12
CA ARG A 130 -13.25 10.24 -4.41
C ARG A 130 -12.37 10.18 -3.16
N LEU A 131 -11.52 11.17 -2.97
CA LEU A 131 -10.79 11.37 -1.72
C LEU A 131 -11.72 12.08 -0.73
N SER A 132 -11.85 11.60 0.51
CA SER A 132 -12.80 12.15 1.48
C SER A 132 -12.17 12.69 2.76
N LYS A 133 -11.13 12.04 3.29
CA LYS A 133 -10.41 12.47 4.50
C LYS A 133 -8.91 12.33 4.29
N THR A 134 -8.11 13.24 4.84
CA THR A 134 -6.65 13.17 4.80
C THR A 134 -6.06 13.69 6.11
N LEU A 135 -5.16 12.94 6.71
CA LEU A 135 -4.31 13.37 7.82
C LEU A 135 -2.89 13.61 7.30
N LYS A 136 -2.46 14.87 7.32
CA LYS A 136 -1.17 15.30 6.77
C LYS A 136 -0.02 15.28 7.78
N VAL A 137 -0.27 14.74 8.96
CA VAL A 137 0.72 14.57 10.04
C VAL A 137 0.90 13.07 10.30
N PRO A 138 2.08 12.62 10.73
CA PRO A 138 2.28 11.24 11.16
C PRO A 138 1.33 10.86 12.34
N PRO A 139 0.75 9.65 12.35
CA PRO A 139 0.74 8.66 11.26
C PRO A 139 -0.14 9.15 10.11
N TYR A 140 0.42 9.23 8.91
CA TYR A 140 -0.29 9.73 7.74
C TYR A 140 -1.49 8.83 7.44
N SER A 141 -2.63 9.43 7.08
CA SER A 141 -3.78 8.63 6.66
C SER A 141 -4.65 9.31 5.62
N TYR A 142 -5.39 8.53 4.86
CA TYR A 142 -6.38 9.07 3.93
C TYR A 142 -7.51 8.09 3.67
N SER A 143 -8.66 8.63 3.29
CA SER A 143 -9.84 7.87 2.92
C SER A 143 -10.18 8.03 1.45
N VAL A 144 -10.34 6.91 0.75
CA VAL A 144 -10.82 6.90 -0.64
C VAL A 144 -12.13 6.14 -0.73
N LYS A 145 -13.13 6.78 -1.32
CA LYS A 145 -14.42 6.18 -1.65
C LYS A 145 -14.43 5.73 -3.11
N PHE A 146 -14.62 4.44 -3.33
CA PHE A 146 -14.87 3.86 -4.65
C PHE A 146 -16.36 3.57 -4.82
N SER A 147 -16.89 3.82 -6.01
CA SER A 147 -18.23 3.36 -6.37
C SER A 147 -18.34 2.87 -7.80
N MET A 148 -19.23 1.90 -7.99
CA MET A 148 -19.57 1.30 -9.28
C MET A 148 -21.09 1.27 -9.43
N GLY A 149 -21.58 1.73 -10.59
CA GLY A 149 -22.99 1.72 -11.02
C GLY A 149 -23.18 1.10 -12.40
#